data_AF-A0A4V3K8D1-F1
#
_entry.id   AF-A0A4V3K8D1-F1
#
_cell.length_a   1.000
_cell.length_b   1.000
_cell.length_c   1.000
_cell.angle_alpha   90.00
_cell.angle_beta   90.00
_cell.angle_gamma   90.00
#
_symmetry.space_group_name_H-M   'P 1'
#
loop_
_entity.id
_entity.type
_entity.pdbx_description
1 polymer ?
#
loop_
_entity_poly.entity_id
_entity_poly.type
_entity_poly.pdbx_seq_one_letter_code
_entity_poly.pdbx_strand_id
1 'polypeptide(L)'
;RLDEFPVLMPTRESVIRPFVDRLFITNGMTAPATEIETVSDSFGRSFMRQSNAVWIISAGVVANEIASGAFVALPVDTDETKGPVGLTMRTDTAPSPAFSILLQTIREAARPGD
;
A
#
# COMPACT_ATOMS: atom_id res chain seq x y z
N ARG A 1 0.21 13.58 18.25
CA ARG A 1 0.37 12.11 18.45
C ARG A 1 -0.54 11.37 17.45
N LEU A 2 -0.34 10.08 17.12
CA LEU A 2 -1.15 9.41 16.07
C LEU A 2 -2.64 9.30 16.44
N ASP A 3 -2.94 9.16 17.73
CA ASP A 3 -4.29 9.11 18.32
C ASP A 3 -5.12 10.41 18.18
N GLU A 4 -4.48 11.52 17.82
CA GLU A 4 -5.16 12.81 17.57
C GLU A 4 -5.74 12.91 16.15
N PHE A 5 -5.45 11.94 15.28
CA PHE A 5 -5.86 11.95 13.87
C PHE A 5 -6.71 10.71 13.54
N PRO A 6 -7.73 10.83 12.66
CA PRO A 6 -8.34 9.66 12.05
C PRO A 6 -7.29 8.87 11.29
N VAL A 7 -7.27 7.54 11.45
CA VAL A 7 -6.32 6.66 10.76
C VAL A 7 -7.09 5.76 9.81
N LEU A 8 -6.78 5.87 8.52
CA LEU A 8 -7.25 4.94 7.51
C LEU A 8 -6.36 3.69 7.55
N MET A 9 -6.98 2.57 7.86
CA MET A 9 -6.35 1.27 8.01
C MET A 9 -6.78 0.33 6.88
N PRO A 10 -5.91 -0.60 6.45
CA PRO A 10 -6.35 -1.71 5.61
C PRO A 10 -7.39 -2.55 6.35
N THR A 11 -8.39 -3.08 5.65
CA THR A 11 -9.36 -4.00 6.27
C THR A 11 -8.68 -5.27 6.79
N ARG A 12 -9.34 -6.00 7.68
CA ARG A 12 -8.78 -7.22 8.32
C ARG A 12 -8.41 -8.31 7.31
N GLU A 13 -9.11 -8.37 6.19
CA GLU A 13 -8.91 -9.32 5.10
C GLU A 13 -7.84 -8.87 4.10
N SER A 14 -7.35 -7.64 4.23
CA SER A 14 -6.34 -7.09 3.33
C SER A 14 -5.01 -7.81 3.51
N VAL A 15 -4.35 -8.11 2.39
CA VAL A 15 -3.01 -8.73 2.35
C VAL A 15 -1.99 -7.90 3.14
N ILE A 16 -2.14 -6.57 3.18
CA ILE A 16 -1.20 -5.69 3.87
C ILE A 16 -1.49 -5.53 5.38
N ARG A 17 -2.65 -5.97 5.88
CA ARG A 17 -3.03 -5.75 7.29
C ARG A 17 -2.03 -6.36 8.29
N PRO A 18 -1.56 -7.61 8.14
CA PRO A 18 -0.62 -8.20 9.11
C PRO A 18 0.70 -7.42 9.22
N PHE A 19 1.15 -6.78 8.13
CA PHE A 19 2.36 -5.96 8.13
C PHE A 19 2.15 -4.66 8.90
N VAL A 20 0.97 -4.04 8.77
CA VAL A 20 0.61 -2.83 9.52
C VAL A 20 0.46 -3.13 11.02
N ASP A 21 -0.21 -4.24 11.37
CA ASP A 21 -0.35 -4.63 12.78
C ASP A 21 1.01 -4.90 13.41
N ARG A 22 1.92 -5.56 12.68
CA ARG A 22 3.30 -5.78 13.13
C ARG A 22 4.08 -4.48 13.28
N LEU A 23 3.95 -3.54 12.35
CA LEU A 23 4.56 -2.21 12.45
C LEU A 23 4.14 -1.51 13.75
N PHE A 24 2.86 -1.61 14.14
CA PHE A 24 2.36 -1.02 15.37
C PHE A 24 2.99 -1.69 16.60
N ILE A 25 3.00 -3.02 16.63
CA ILE A 25 3.58 -3.81 17.72
C ILE A 25 5.07 -3.51 17.89
N THR A 26 5.86 -3.55 16.81
CA THR A 26 7.32 -3.31 16.84
C THR A 26 7.65 -1.91 17.36
N ASN A 27 6.80 -0.92 17.10
CA ASN A 27 6.99 0.46 17.55
C ASN A 27 6.30 0.77 18.89
N GLY A 28 5.72 -0.24 19.58
CA GLY A 28 5.00 -0.03 20.84
C GLY A 28 3.77 0.87 20.70
N MET A 29 3.20 0.98 19.50
CA MET A 29 2.02 1.78 19.23
C MET A 29 0.76 0.98 19.56
N THR A 30 -0.21 1.66 20.18
CA THR A 30 -1.56 1.12 20.36
C THR A 30 -2.37 1.28 19.07
N ALA A 31 -3.49 0.58 18.99
CA ALA A 31 -4.47 0.82 17.93
C ALA A 31 -4.89 2.30 17.89
N PRO A 32 -5.21 2.86 16.71
CA PRO A 32 -5.68 4.23 16.61
C PRO A 32 -6.98 4.44 17.39
N ALA A 33 -7.16 5.62 17.97
CA ALA A 33 -8.41 5.96 18.66
C ALA A 33 -9.61 6.07 17.69
N THR A 34 -9.36 6.57 16.49
CA THR A 34 -10.36 6.66 15.40
C THR A 34 -9.84 5.89 14.19
N GLU A 35 -10.24 4.62 14.06
CA GLU A 35 -9.89 3.73 12.95
C GLU A 35 -10.98 3.72 11.88
N ILE A 36 -10.60 3.90 10.62
CA ILE A 36 -11.47 3.76 9.45
C ILE A 36 -10.87 2.68 8.55
N GLU A 37 -11.52 1.52 8.48
CA GLU A 37 -11.05 0.42 7.62
C GLU A 37 -11.52 0.61 6.17
N THR A 38 -10.60 0.53 5.20
CA THR A 38 -10.93 0.64 3.79
C THR A 38 -9.92 -0.06 2.87
N VAL A 39 -10.42 -0.54 1.73
CA VAL A 39 -9.61 -1.00 0.58
C VAL A 39 -9.81 -0.10 -0.65
N SER A 40 -10.64 0.93 -0.56
CA SER A 40 -10.95 1.83 -1.66
C SER A 40 -9.92 2.95 -1.76
N ASP A 41 -9.15 2.95 -2.84
CA ASP A 41 -8.19 4.01 -3.13
C ASP A 41 -8.89 5.34 -3.40
N SER A 42 -10.03 5.31 -4.09
CA SER A 42 -10.81 6.51 -4.42
C SER A 42 -11.37 7.20 -3.16
N PHE A 43 -11.91 6.43 -2.22
CA PHE A 43 -12.32 6.94 -0.92
C PHE A 43 -11.12 7.49 -0.14
N GLY A 44 -10.04 6.71 -0.01
CA GLY A 44 -8.87 7.13 0.76
C GLY A 44 -8.26 8.43 0.25
N ARG A 45 -8.10 8.56 -1.06
CA ARG A 45 -7.60 9.79 -1.70
C ARG A 45 -8.54 10.98 -1.48
N SER A 46 -9.85 10.78 -1.60
CA SER A 46 -10.84 11.84 -1.40
C SER A 46 -10.88 12.31 0.06
N PHE A 47 -10.80 11.37 1.01
CA PHE A 47 -10.84 11.64 2.44
C PHE A 47 -9.58 12.35 2.92
N MET A 48 -8.39 11.90 2.49
CA MET A 48 -7.12 12.54 2.83
C MET A 48 -7.05 14.01 2.37
N ARG A 49 -7.65 14.36 1.22
CA ARG A 49 -7.70 15.76 0.74
C ARG A 49 -8.60 16.68 1.56
N GLN A 50 -9.53 16.12 2.33
CA GLN A 50 -10.57 16.86 3.06
C GLN A 50 -10.38 16.78 4.57
N SER A 51 -9.30 16.16 5.04
CA SER A 51 -9.05 15.92 6.46
C SER A 51 -7.56 16.01 6.78
N ASN A 52 -7.24 15.93 8.06
CA ASN A 52 -5.89 15.78 8.59
C ASN A 52 -5.56 14.30 8.93
N ALA A 53 -6.20 13.35 8.25
CA ALA A 53 -6.05 11.94 8.54
C ALA A 53 -4.66 11.41 8.20
N VAL A 54 -4.31 10.28 8.81
CA VAL A 54 -3.14 9.47 8.44
C VAL A 54 -3.62 8.24 7.71
N TRP A 55 -3.01 7.89 6.59
CA TRP A 55 -3.39 6.71 5.81
C TRP A 55 -2.23 5.75 5.68
N ILE A 56 -2.45 4.50 6.11
CA ILE A 56 -1.48 3.42 5.96
C ILE A 56 -1.86 2.58 4.74
N ILE A 57 -1.05 2.69 3.69
CA ILE A 57 -1.31 2.07 2.38
C ILE A 57 0.02 1.79 1.65
N SER A 58 -0.01 0.91 0.66
CA SER A 58 1.14 0.65 -0.20
C SER A 58 1.58 1.91 -0.95
N ALA A 59 2.88 2.20 -0.97
CA ALA A 59 3.44 3.41 -1.59
C ALA A 59 2.98 3.63 -3.05
N GLY A 60 2.87 2.56 -3.84
CA GLY A 60 2.41 2.64 -5.24
C GLY A 60 0.99 3.16 -5.41
N VAL A 61 0.12 3.02 -4.40
CA VAL A 61 -1.28 3.49 -4.46
C VAL A 61 -1.34 5.02 -4.44
N VAL A 62 -0.38 5.69 -3.81
CA VAL A 62 -0.36 7.15 -3.60
C VAL A 62 0.88 7.81 -4.20
N ALA A 63 1.62 7.10 -5.07
CA ALA A 63 2.89 7.58 -5.61
C ALA A 63 2.75 8.93 -6.34
N ASN A 64 1.65 9.14 -7.07
CA ASN A 64 1.39 10.40 -7.77
C ASN A 64 1.08 11.55 -6.82
N GLU A 65 0.33 11.28 -5.76
CA GLU A 65 0.01 12.26 -4.71
C GLU A 65 1.24 12.66 -3.91
N ILE A 66 2.17 11.74 -3.64
CA ILE A 66 3.48 12.05 -3.06
C ILE A 66 4.32 12.87 -4.03
N ALA A 67 4.43 12.46 -5.30
CA ALA A 67 5.24 13.15 -6.30
C ALA A 67 4.76 14.58 -6.59
N SER A 68 3.46 14.82 -6.51
CA SER A 68 2.86 16.15 -6.65
C SER A 68 2.90 17.01 -5.38
N GLY A 69 3.31 16.43 -4.24
CA GLY A 69 3.28 17.09 -2.94
C GLY A 69 1.87 17.25 -2.35
N ALA A 70 0.85 16.62 -2.95
CA ALA A 70 -0.50 16.61 -2.41
C ALA A 70 -0.57 15.83 -1.08
N PHE A 71 0.20 14.74 -0.98
CA PHE A 71 0.42 13.99 0.27
C PHE A 71 1.89 14.04 0.66
N VAL A 72 2.16 13.82 1.94
CA VAL A 72 3.51 13.69 2.49
C VAL A 72 3.67 12.36 3.19
N ALA A 73 4.78 11.68 2.95
CA ALA A 73 5.14 10.48 3.69
C ALA A 73 5.59 10.87 5.10
N LEU A 74 5.02 10.23 6.12
CA LEU A 74 5.48 10.41 7.50
C LEU A 74 6.84 9.74 7.69
N PRO A 75 7.73 10.28 8.55
CA PRO A 75 9.08 9.74 8.77
C PRO A 75 9.03 8.50 9.68
N VAL A 76 8.38 7.45 9.21
CA VAL A 76 8.25 6.15 9.90
C VAL A 76 9.03 5.11 9.10
N ASP A 77 9.87 4.34 9.80
CA ASP A 77 10.54 3.20 9.18
C ASP A 77 9.51 2.12 8.86
N THR A 78 9.40 1.81 7.57
CA THR A 78 8.47 0.81 7.03
C THR A 78 9.21 -0.30 6.31
N ASP A 79 10.53 -0.43 6.50
CA ASP A 79 11.34 -1.43 5.80
C ASP A 79 10.87 -2.86 6.04
N GLU A 80 10.40 -3.18 7.27
CA GLU A 80 9.83 -4.49 7.60
C GLU A 80 8.52 -4.80 6.87
N THR A 81 7.88 -3.80 6.25
CA THR A 81 6.63 -3.97 5.47
C THR A 81 6.90 -4.26 3.99
N LYS A 82 8.15 -4.19 3.55
CA LYS A 82 8.53 -4.50 2.16
C LYS A 82 8.33 -6.00 1.90
N GLY A 83 7.69 -6.30 0.78
CA GLY A 83 7.45 -7.66 0.33
C GLY A 83 7.57 -7.77 -1.19
N PRO A 84 7.82 -8.98 -1.72
CA PRO A 84 7.90 -9.19 -3.15
C PRO A 84 6.53 -8.97 -3.80
N VAL A 85 6.53 -8.34 -4.97
CA VAL A 85 5.36 -8.23 -5.86
C VAL A 85 5.62 -9.12 -7.08
N GLY A 86 4.63 -9.91 -7.47
CA GLY A 86 4.80 -10.91 -8.52
C GLY A 86 3.51 -11.24 -9.26
N LEU A 87 3.63 -12.20 -10.18
CA LEU A 87 2.54 -12.66 -11.02
C LEU A 87 2.12 -14.06 -10.59
N THR A 88 0.87 -14.21 -10.17
CA THR A 88 0.27 -15.51 -9.85
C THR A 88 -0.39 -16.09 -11.09
N MET A 89 -0.02 -17.32 -11.46
CA MET A 89 -0.49 -17.98 -12.68
C MET A 89 -0.86 -19.43 -12.39
N ARG A 90 -1.74 -20.00 -13.23
CA ARG A 90 -2.04 -21.43 -13.20
C ARG A 90 -0.85 -22.23 -13.71
N THR A 91 -0.46 -23.27 -12.98
CA THR A 91 0.69 -24.12 -13.32
C THR A 91 0.40 -25.12 -14.44
N ASP A 92 -0.86 -25.46 -14.66
CA ASP A 92 -1.33 -26.46 -15.63
C ASP A 92 -1.68 -25.85 -17.00
N THR A 93 -1.47 -24.56 -17.18
CA THR A 93 -1.82 -23.85 -18.41
C THR A 93 -0.56 -23.21 -19.01
N ALA A 94 -0.11 -23.70 -20.15
CA ALA A 94 0.98 -23.07 -20.88
C ALA A 94 0.55 -21.67 -21.36
N PRO A 95 1.38 -20.63 -21.15
CA PRO A 95 1.04 -19.28 -21.59
C PRO A 95 0.98 -19.22 -23.12
N SER A 96 -0.03 -18.54 -23.66
CA SER A 96 -0.08 -18.26 -25.10
C SER A 96 1.09 -17.34 -25.51
N PRO A 97 1.42 -17.23 -26.80
CA PRO A 97 2.45 -16.29 -27.26
C PRO A 97 2.15 -14.84 -26.86
N ALA A 98 0.91 -14.39 -27.01
CA ALA A 98 0.49 -13.04 -26.61
C ALA A 98 0.62 -12.82 -25.10
N PHE A 99 0.25 -13.82 -24.28
CA PHE A 99 0.40 -13.72 -22.84
C PHE A 99 1.89 -13.71 -22.42
N SER A 100 2.74 -14.48 -23.09
CA SER A 100 4.19 -14.47 -22.85
C SER A 100 4.81 -13.10 -23.15
N ILE A 101 4.39 -12.44 -24.22
CA ILE A 101 4.81 -11.07 -24.53
C ILE A 101 4.37 -10.11 -23.41
N LEU A 102 3.12 -10.18 -22.97
CA LEU A 102 2.62 -9.35 -21.88
C LEU A 102 3.43 -9.55 -20.58
N LEU A 103 3.71 -10.80 -20.21
CA LEU A 103 4.54 -11.12 -19.03
C LEU A 103 5.93 -10.50 -19.13
N GLN A 104 6.53 -10.55 -20.32
CA GLN A 104 7.84 -9.96 -20.57
C GLN A 104 7.79 -8.42 -20.46
N THR A 105 6.82 -7.77 -21.08
CA THR A 105 6.64 -6.31 -21.00
C THR A 105 6.42 -5.84 -19.57
N ILE A 106 5.61 -6.54 -18.78
CA ILE A 106 5.40 -6.20 -17.36
C ILE A 106 6.72 -6.30 -16.59
N ARG A 107 7.50 -7.37 -16.81
CA ARG A 107 8.80 -7.54 -16.14
C ARG A 107 9.79 -6.46 -16.51
N GLU A 108 9.83 -6.07 -17.78
CA GLU A 108 10.70 -4.99 -18.26
C GLU A 108 10.33 -3.65 -17.65
N ALA A 109 9.04 -3.31 -17.62
CA ALA A 109 8.53 -2.10 -17.00
C ALA A 109 8.72 -2.05 -15.47
N ALA A 110 8.77 -3.23 -14.83
CA ALA A 110 8.99 -3.36 -13.38
C ALA A 110 10.47 -3.43 -12.98
N ARG A 111 11.41 -3.43 -13.95
CA ARG A 111 12.83 -3.30 -13.61
C ARG A 111 13.04 -1.96 -12.89
N PRO A 112 13.84 -1.93 -11.81
CA PRO A 112 14.25 -0.65 -11.21
C PRO A 112 14.81 0.25 -12.32
N GLY A 113 14.36 1.50 -12.39
CA GLY A 113 15.03 2.49 -13.22
C GLY A 113 16.43 2.77 -12.67
N ASP A 114 17.39 2.99 -13.56
CA ASP A 114 18.72 3.52 -13.21
C ASP A 114 18.61 4.90 -12.53
#